data_AF-A0A944WRA1-F1
#
_entry.id   AF-A0A944WRA1-F1
#
_cell.length_a   1.000
_cell.length_b   1.000
_cell.length_c   1.000
_cell.angle_alpha   90.00
_cell.angle_beta   90.00
_cell.angle_gamma   90.00
#
_symmetry.space_group_name_H-M   'P 1'
#
loop_
_entity.id
_entity.type
_entity.pdbx_description
1 polymer ?
#
loop_
_entity_poly.entity_id
_entity_poly.type
_entity_poly.pdbx_seq_one_letter_code
_entity_poly.pdbx_strand_id
1 'polypeptide(L)'
;LAEQGLVEAVAYHQNPCFAAGVQFARAEGIVPAPESTHAAKAAIDEALKCKEEGVSRTILFNLSGHGHFDMQAYTDYHAGLLKDEDYDEAALKASLDQLPPVAAE
;
A
#
# COMPACT_ATOMS: atom_id res chain seq x y z
N LEU A 1 3.59 -7.64 -17.48
CA LEU A 1 4.40 -6.39 -17.38
C LEU A 1 5.65 -6.63 -16.54
N ALA A 2 5.53 -7.01 -15.26
CA ALA A 2 6.68 -7.27 -14.39
C ALA A 2 7.55 -8.44 -14.91
N GLU A 3 6.97 -9.60 -15.22
CA GLU A 3 7.68 -10.73 -15.82
C GLU A 3 8.30 -10.43 -17.19
N GLN A 4 7.80 -9.38 -17.87
CA GLN A 4 8.32 -8.91 -19.14
C GLN A 4 9.40 -7.83 -18.97
N GLY A 5 9.77 -7.48 -17.73
CA GLY A 5 10.77 -6.46 -17.41
C GLY A 5 10.36 -5.03 -17.74
N LEU A 6 9.07 -4.75 -17.93
CA LEU A 6 8.57 -3.42 -18.32
C LEU A 6 8.22 -2.53 -17.13
N VAL A 7 8.01 -3.11 -15.95
CA VAL A 7 7.70 -2.41 -14.69
C VAL A 7 8.39 -3.13 -13.54
N GLU A 8 8.76 -2.38 -12.51
CA GLU A 8 9.22 -2.93 -11.23
C GLU A 8 8.02 -3.13 -10.30
N ALA A 9 8.07 -4.18 -9.48
CA ALA A 9 7.06 -4.47 -8.47
C ALA A 9 7.65 -4.28 -7.08
N VAL A 10 6.88 -3.65 -6.19
CA VAL A 10 7.21 -3.47 -4.78
C VAL A 10 5.98 -3.79 -3.94
N ALA A 11 6.19 -4.41 -2.80
CA ALA A 11 5.17 -4.67 -1.80
C ALA A 11 5.52 -3.94 -0.50
N TYR A 12 4.50 -3.40 0.16
CA TYR A 12 4.65 -2.69 1.42
C TYR A 12 3.64 -3.24 2.43
N HIS A 13 4.08 -3.28 3.68
CA HIS A 13 3.18 -3.49 4.80
C HIS A 13 2.25 -2.28 5.00
N GLN A 14 1.09 -2.53 5.62
CA GLN A 14 0.02 -1.56 5.73
C GLN A 14 0.41 -0.39 6.63
N ASN A 15 1.03 -0.61 7.79
CA ASN A 15 1.38 0.49 8.70
C ASN A 15 2.33 1.52 8.07
N PRO A 16 3.43 1.14 7.39
CA PRO A 16 4.25 2.09 6.63
C PRO A 16 3.49 2.88 5.57
N CYS A 17 2.52 2.26 4.89
CA CYS A 17 1.67 2.95 3.92
C CYS A 17 0.79 4.00 4.60
N PHE A 18 0.12 3.66 5.72
CA PHE A 18 -0.66 4.64 6.49
C PHE A 18 0.21 5.78 7.03
N ALA A 19 1.44 5.51 7.49
CA ALA A 19 2.39 6.54 7.89
C ALA A 19 2.69 7.53 6.74
N ALA A 20 2.94 7.00 5.52
CA ALA A 20 3.11 7.81 4.32
C ALA A 20 1.84 8.59 3.96
N GLY A 21 0.66 7.99 4.07
CA GLY A 21 -0.62 8.64 3.82
C GLY A 21 -0.87 9.82 4.77
N VAL A 22 -0.57 9.66 6.06
CA VAL A 22 -0.65 10.74 7.06
C VAL A 22 0.37 11.85 6.78
N GLN A 23 1.60 11.49 6.38
CA GLN A 23 2.60 12.48 5.97
C GLN A 23 2.11 13.29 4.76
N PHE A 24 1.61 12.61 3.73
CA PHE A 24 1.07 13.25 2.53
C PHE A 24 -0.10 14.18 2.86
N ALA A 25 -1.06 13.71 3.66
CA ALA A 25 -2.21 14.52 4.06
C ALA A 25 -1.82 15.78 4.86
N ARG A 26 -0.79 15.70 5.70
CA ARG A 26 -0.27 16.86 6.44
C ARG A 26 0.44 17.87 5.55
N ALA A 27 1.09 17.42 4.47
CA ALA A 27 1.80 18.28 3.54
C ALA A 27 0.87 18.89 2.48
N GLU A 28 -0.04 18.09 1.91
CA GLU A 28 -0.82 18.43 0.71
C GLU A 28 -2.31 18.70 0.99
N GLY A 29 -2.78 18.41 2.21
CA GLY A 29 -4.17 18.67 2.62
C GLY A 29 -5.21 17.66 2.09
N ILE A 30 -4.80 16.65 1.34
CA ILE A 30 -5.68 15.59 0.84
C ILE A 30 -5.44 14.31 1.65
N VAL A 31 -6.50 13.74 2.22
CA VAL A 31 -6.43 12.41 2.84
C VAL A 31 -6.52 11.34 1.74
N PRO A 32 -5.45 10.58 1.46
CA PRO A 32 -5.48 9.52 0.45
C PRO A 32 -6.35 8.34 0.90
N ALA A 33 -6.98 7.63 -0.05
CA ALA A 33 -7.57 6.33 0.24
C ALA A 33 -6.49 5.33 0.71
N PRO A 34 -6.80 4.33 1.57
CA PRO A 34 -5.85 3.31 2.03
C PRO A 34 -5.03 2.67 0.91
N GLU A 35 -5.64 2.37 -0.24
CA GLU A 35 -4.98 1.82 -1.43
C GLU A 35 -3.97 2.83 -2.00
N SER A 36 -4.39 4.09 -2.15
CA SER A 36 -3.55 5.18 -2.65
C SER A 36 -2.33 5.45 -1.75
N THR A 37 -2.39 5.12 -0.46
CA THR A 37 -1.24 5.29 0.45
C THR A 37 -0.03 4.45 0.06
N HIS A 38 -0.23 3.33 -0.64
CA HIS A 38 0.85 2.49 -1.15
C HIS A 38 1.64 3.19 -2.26
N ALA A 39 0.93 3.85 -3.18
CA ALA A 39 1.57 4.65 -4.23
C ALA A 39 2.26 5.90 -3.64
N ALA A 40 1.65 6.54 -2.65
CA ALA A 40 2.28 7.65 -1.93
C ALA A 40 3.56 7.21 -1.21
N LYS A 41 3.57 6.03 -0.57
CA LYS A 41 4.76 5.45 0.06
C LYS A 41 5.88 5.25 -0.95
N ALA A 42 5.59 4.64 -2.10
CA ALA A 42 6.58 4.45 -3.17
C ALA A 42 7.13 5.78 -3.70
N ALA A 43 6.27 6.78 -3.89
CA ALA A 43 6.68 8.10 -4.36
C ALA A 43 7.58 8.82 -3.34
N ILE A 44 7.27 8.72 -2.06
CA ILE A 44 8.09 9.29 -0.98
C ILE A 44 9.46 8.57 -0.92
N ASP A 45 9.49 7.24 -1.06
CA ASP A 45 10.75 6.49 -1.09
C ASP A 45 11.64 6.92 -2.25
N GLU A 46 11.07 7.08 -3.45
CA GLU A 46 11.83 7.54 -4.62
C GLU A 46 12.33 8.99 -4.44
N ALA A 47 11.54 9.86 -3.78
CA ALA A 47 11.97 11.21 -3.44
C ALA A 47 13.13 11.21 -2.42
N LEU A 48 13.11 10.30 -1.45
CA LEU A 48 14.20 10.12 -0.48
C LEU A 48 15.47 9.58 -1.15
N LYS A 49 15.36 8.62 -2.07
CA LYS A 49 16.49 8.15 -2.88
C LYS A 49 17.10 9.28 -3.70
N CYS A 50 16.27 10.11 -4.36
CA CYS A 50 16.74 11.28 -5.09
C CYS A 50 17.55 12.24 -4.19
N LYS A 51 17.10 12.44 -2.95
CA LYS A 51 17.82 13.24 -1.95
C LYS A 51 19.17 12.62 -1.56
N GLU A 52 19.21 11.30 -1.37
CA GLU A 52 20.46 10.57 -1.04
C GLU A 52 21.47 10.60 -2.20
N GLU A 53 20.99 10.44 -3.43
CA GLU A 53 21.79 10.51 -4.65
C GLU A 53 22.18 11.95 -5.04
N GLY A 54 21.54 12.96 -4.45
CA GLY A 54 21.75 14.37 -4.78
C GLY A 54 21.22 14.76 -6.16
N VAL A 55 20.22 14.04 -6.68
CA VAL A 55 19.60 14.27 -7.99
C VAL A 55 18.19 14.81 -7.86
N SER A 56 17.74 15.57 -8.86
CA SER A 56 16.36 16.02 -8.96
C SER A 56 15.65 15.26 -10.07
N ARG A 57 14.59 14.51 -9.74
CA ARG A 57 13.74 13.79 -10.70
C ARG A 57 12.29 14.21 -10.55
N THR A 58 11.53 14.13 -11.64
CA THR A 58 10.07 14.26 -11.59
C THR A 58 9.46 12.91 -11.27
N ILE A 59 8.70 12.83 -10.17
CA ILE A 59 8.00 11.62 -9.75
C ILE A 59 6.51 11.85 -9.96
N LEU A 60 5.90 11.07 -10.86
CA LEU A 60 4.47 11.04 -11.07
C LEU A 60 3.93 9.77 -10.41
N PHE A 61 2.92 9.91 -9.55
CA PHE A 61 2.19 8.77 -9.01
C PHE A 61 0.68 9.02 -9.13
N ASN A 62 -0.08 7.93 -9.19
CA ASN A 62 -1.53 8.01 -9.27
C ASN A 62 -2.14 8.03 -7.86
N LEU A 63 -2.73 9.18 -7.48
CA LEU A 63 -3.60 9.25 -6.31
C LEU A 63 -4.98 8.71 -6.70
N SER A 64 -5.15 7.38 -6.59
CA SER A 64 -6.31 6.66 -7.11
C SER A 64 -7.65 7.02 -6.47
N GLY A 65 -7.65 7.63 -5.28
CA GLY A 65 -8.86 7.97 -4.55
C GLY A 65 -8.56 8.67 -3.22
N HIS A 66 -9.61 9.28 -2.65
CA HIS A 66 -9.56 9.96 -1.34
C HIS A 66 -10.07 9.06 -0.21
N GLY A 67 -9.62 9.30 1.02
CA GLY A 67 -9.95 8.48 2.20
C GLY A 67 -11.19 8.92 2.99
N HIS A 68 -12.00 9.86 2.49
CA HIS A 68 -13.15 10.40 3.23
C HIS A 68 -14.14 9.34 3.74
N PHE A 69 -14.29 8.21 3.03
CA PHE A 69 -15.17 7.11 3.41
C PHE A 69 -14.41 5.95 4.09
N ASP A 70 -13.09 6.07 4.24
CA ASP A 70 -12.20 5.06 4.81
C ASP A 70 -11.66 5.49 6.18
N MET A 71 -12.31 6.46 6.82
CA MET A 71 -11.85 7.04 8.09
C MET A 71 -11.78 6.02 9.23
N GLN A 72 -12.53 4.91 9.14
CA GLN A 72 -12.39 3.81 10.10
C GLN A 72 -10.99 3.20 10.03
N ALA A 73 -10.43 2.98 8.83
CA ALA A 73 -9.10 2.41 8.69
C ALA A 73 -8.01 3.35 9.24
N TYR A 74 -8.17 4.66 9.06
CA TYR A 74 -7.30 5.66 9.71
C TYR A 74 -7.46 5.68 11.23
N THR A 75 -8.68 5.48 11.74
CA THR A 75 -8.92 5.39 13.18
C THR A 75 -8.23 4.16 13.76
N ASP A 76 -8.34 3.01 13.09
CA ASP A 76 -7.68 1.76 13.48
C ASP A 76 -6.16 1.87 13.45
N TYR A 77 -5.61 2.56 12.43
CA TYR A 77 -4.18 2.90 12.37
C TYR A 77 -3.74 3.71 13.60
N HIS A 78 -4.46 4.77 13.93
CA HIS A 78 -4.15 5.61 15.08
C HIS A 78 -4.34 4.90 16.42
N ALA A 79 -5.25 3.93 16.49
CA ALA A 79 -5.45 3.08 17.65
C ALA A 79 -4.43 1.92 17.74
N GLY A 80 -3.54 1.76 16.76
CA GLY A 80 -2.56 0.66 16.71
C GLY A 80 -3.20 -0.71 16.50
N LEU A 81 -4.39 -0.76 15.88
CA LEU A 81 -5.14 -1.99 15.63
C LEU A 81 -4.78 -2.65 14.30
N LEU A 82 -4.16 -1.90 13.38
CA LEU A 82 -3.69 -2.45 12.11
C LEU A 82 -2.50 -3.37 12.31
N LYS A 83 -2.62 -4.59 11.79
CA LYS A 83 -1.57 -5.60 11.83
C LYS A 83 -0.93 -5.73 10.47
N ASP A 84 0.39 -5.71 10.47
CA ASP A 84 1.15 -6.14 9.31
C ASP A 84 1.27 -7.65 9.38
N GLU A 85 0.52 -8.33 8.52
CA GLU A 85 0.55 -9.78 8.40
C GLU A 85 1.45 -10.16 7.21
N ASP A 86 2.29 -11.17 7.41
CA ASP A 86 3.08 -11.77 6.35
C ASP A 86 2.26 -12.83 5.60
N TYR A 87 2.73 -13.19 4.40
CA TYR A 87 2.16 -14.31 3.66
C TYR A 87 2.43 -15.64 4.40
N ASP A 88 1.36 -16.33 4.78
CA ASP A 88 1.41 -17.66 5.39
C ASP A 88 0.80 -18.71 4.45
N GLU A 89 1.66 -19.52 3.85
CA GLU A 89 1.27 -20.61 2.95
C GLU A 89 0.45 -21.69 3.66
N ALA A 90 0.73 -21.97 4.94
CA ALA A 90 -0.01 -22.96 5.70
C ALA A 90 -1.43 -22.48 6.00
N ALA A 91 -1.59 -21.21 6.37
CA ALA A 91 -2.90 -20.59 6.57
C ALA A 91 -3.70 -20.55 5.25
N LEU A 92 -3.05 -20.23 4.13
CA LEU A 92 -3.68 -20.28 2.81
C LEU A 92 -4.19 -21.69 2.50
N LYS A 93 -3.33 -22.70 2.63
CA LYS A 93 -3.69 -24.09 2.36
C LYS A 93 -4.84 -24.56 3.25
N ALA A 94 -4.77 -24.29 4.55
CA ALA A 94 -5.83 -24.64 5.49
C ALA A 94 -7.17 -23.97 5.15
N SER A 95 -7.14 -22.76 4.57
CA SER A 95 -8.34 -22.07 4.10
C SER A 95 -8.89 -22.67 2.80
N LEU A 96 -8.00 -23.03 1.86
CA LEU A 96 -8.39 -23.66 0.60
C LEU A 96 -9.00 -25.05 0.82
N ASP A 97 -8.48 -25.83 1.77
CA ASP A 97 -9.00 -27.16 2.13
C ASP A 97 -10.44 -27.11 2.68
N GLN A 98 -10.91 -25.94 3.14
CA GLN A 98 -12.28 -25.73 3.65
C GLN A 98 -13.28 -25.29 2.58
N LEU A 99 -12.83 -24.99 1.36
CA LEU A 99 -13.72 -24.57 0.30
C LEU A 99 -14.64 -25.72 -0.13
N PRO A 100 -15.94 -25.46 -0.35
CA PRO A 100 -16.84 -26.49 -0.84
C PRO A 100 -16.43 -26.94 -2.24
N PRO A 101 -16.63 -28.22 -2.59
CA PRO A 101 -16.39 -28.69 -3.95
C PRO A 101 -17.36 -27.99 -4.90
N VAL A 102 -16.83 -27.33 -5.92
CA VAL A 102 -17.62 -26.78 -7.03
C VAL A 102 -17.63 -27.83 -8.14
N ALA A 103 -18.81 -28.16 -8.68
CA ALA A 103 -18.90 -29.04 -9.84
C ALA A 103 -18.19 -28.36 -11.02
N ALA A 104 -17.23 -29.04 -11.63
CA ALA A 104 -16.67 -28.60 -12.91
C ALA A 104 -17.75 -28.78 -13.99
N GLU A 105 -18.04 -27.72 -14.75
CA GLU A 105 -18.78 -27.81 -16.03
C GLU A 105 -17.94 -28.50 -17.11
#